data_AF-A0A087UBP1-F1
#
_entry.id   AF-A0A087UBP1-F1
#
_cell.length_a   1.000
_cell.length_b   1.000
_cell.length_c   1.000
_cell.angle_alpha   90.00
_cell.angle_beta   90.00
_cell.angle_gamma   90.00
#
_symmetry.space_group_name_H-M   'P 1'
#
loop_
_entity.id
_entity.type
_entity.pdbx_description
1 polymer ?
#
loop_
_entity_poly.entity_id
_entity_poly.type
_entity_poly.pdbx_seq_one_letter_code
_entity_poly.pdbx_strand_id
1 'polypeptide(L)'
;MTSRHHLPVELRWRDIGRLEAGQSQTEVDRWLNVNPSVVHRLWKQFQTTDSTSGRFSQGRPTATTSANDRYLMLCAYRNSIFTLTLLRSSLAAATGKLVSMSTVHRRLHEGGLYARRPAICT
;
A
#
# COMPACT_ATOMS: atom_id res chain seq x y z
N MET A 1 -4.77 -20.46 1.97
CA MET A 1 -4.30 -19.20 2.58
C MET A 1 -2.97 -19.47 3.26
N THR A 2 -1.84 -19.12 2.64
CA THR A 2 -0.53 -19.37 3.24
C THR A 2 -0.18 -18.20 4.15
N SER A 3 -0.43 -18.34 5.45
CA SER A 3 0.02 -17.37 6.46
C SER A 3 1.55 -17.32 6.43
N ARG A 4 2.12 -16.24 5.90
CA ARG A 4 3.56 -15.99 5.99
C ARG A 4 3.79 -15.28 7.33
N HIS A 5 4.20 -16.02 8.34
CA HIS A 5 4.67 -15.43 9.58
C HIS A 5 5.95 -14.64 9.28
N HIS A 6 5.87 -13.30 9.39
CA HIS A 6 7.01 -12.43 9.22
C HIS A 6 7.93 -12.57 10.43
N LEU A 7 9.23 -12.82 10.19
CA LEU A 7 10.22 -12.78 11.25
C LEU A 7 10.18 -11.40 11.93
N PRO A 8 10.19 -11.28 13.27
CA PRO A 8 10.33 -10.01 13.95
C PRO A 8 11.56 -9.21 13.46
N VAL A 9 11.47 -7.87 13.42
CA VAL A 9 12.58 -6.98 13.01
C VAL A 9 13.86 -7.28 13.77
N GLU A 10 13.76 -7.49 15.09
CA GLU A 10 14.92 -7.69 15.95
C GLU A 10 15.68 -8.97 15.62
N LEU A 11 14.97 -10.05 15.32
CA LEU A 11 15.58 -11.31 14.93
C LEU A 11 16.27 -11.21 13.57
N ARG A 12 15.71 -10.44 12.62
CA ARG A 12 16.36 -10.19 11.32
C ARG A 12 17.73 -9.53 11.46
N TRP A 13 17.85 -8.52 12.31
CA TRP A 13 19.13 -7.82 12.51
C TRP A 13 20.15 -8.69 13.26
N ARG A 14 19.68 -9.51 14.22
CA ARG A 14 20.54 -10.49 14.89
C ARG A 14 21.07 -11.57 13.94
N ASP A 15 20.25 -12.05 13.01
CA ASP A 15 20.69 -13.00 11.99
C ASP A 15 21.78 -12.41 11.10
N ILE A 16 21.55 -11.19 10.62
CA ILE A 16 22.50 -10.52 9.73
C ILE A 16 23.83 -10.28 10.43
N GLY A 17 23.82 -9.80 11.68
CA GLY A 17 25.06 -9.63 12.44
C GLY A 17 25.84 -10.94 12.62
N ARG A 18 25.16 -12.09 12.77
CA ARG A 18 25.79 -13.42 12.83
C ARG A 18 26.36 -13.87 11.48
N LEU A 19 25.65 -13.59 10.40
CA LEU A 19 26.09 -13.91 9.04
C LEU A 19 27.29 -13.05 8.63
N GLU A 20 27.32 -11.77 9.02
CA GLU A 20 28.47 -10.89 8.84
C GLU A 20 29.68 -11.31 9.68
N ALA A 21 29.46 -11.86 10.87
CA ALA A 21 30.50 -12.45 11.70
C ALA A 21 31.04 -13.80 11.15
N GLY A 22 30.57 -14.25 9.98
CA GLY A 22 31.06 -15.46 9.30
C GLY A 22 30.40 -16.76 9.75
N GLN A 23 29.30 -16.72 10.52
CA GLN A 23 28.55 -17.93 10.84
C GLN A 23 27.85 -18.49 9.59
N SER A 24 27.71 -19.80 9.53
CA SER A 24 27.02 -20.45 8.41
C SER A 24 25.49 -20.29 8.50
N GLN A 25 24.81 -20.27 7.36
CA GLN A 25 23.33 -20.17 7.32
C GLN A 25 22.65 -21.30 8.09
N THR A 26 23.26 -22.49 8.12
CA THR A 26 22.78 -23.67 8.84
C THR A 26 23.03 -23.62 10.35
N GLU A 27 23.85 -22.70 10.86
CA GLU A 27 23.96 -22.45 12.30
C GLU A 27 22.93 -21.41 12.73
N VAL A 28 22.71 -20.39 11.90
CA VAL A 28 21.75 -19.31 12.14
C VAL A 28 20.32 -19.82 12.10
N ASP A 29 19.96 -20.71 11.17
CA ASP A 29 18.61 -21.29 11.09
C ASP A 29 18.27 -22.17 12.31
N ARG A 30 19.21 -22.98 12.78
CA ARG A 30 19.11 -23.81 14.00
C ARG A 30 18.99 -22.94 15.24
N TRP A 31 19.78 -21.86 15.33
CA TRP A 31 19.72 -20.93 16.45
C TRP A 31 18.34 -20.24 16.57
N LEU A 32 17.79 -19.82 15.43
CA LEU A 32 16.46 -19.19 15.37
C LEU A 32 15.28 -20.16 15.39
N ASN A 33 15.52 -21.46 15.18
CA ASN A 33 14.48 -22.46 14.92
C ASN A 33 13.55 -22.05 13.76
N VAL A 34 14.13 -21.54 12.67
CA VAL A 34 13.39 -21.15 11.46
C VAL A 34 13.78 -22.04 10.28
N ASN A 35 12.94 -22.07 9.26
CA ASN A 35 13.26 -22.80 8.05
C ASN A 35 14.49 -22.15 7.34
N PRO A 36 15.47 -22.94 6.85
CA PRO A 36 16.65 -22.43 6.16
C PRO A 36 16.33 -21.44 5.01
N SER A 37 15.17 -21.62 4.35
CA SER A 37 14.72 -20.72 3.28
C SER A 37 14.43 -19.29 3.75
N VAL A 38 14.10 -19.09 5.03
CA VAL A 38 13.89 -17.76 5.63
C VAL A 38 15.23 -17.03 5.75
N VAL A 39 16.25 -17.69 6.30
CA VAL A 39 17.61 -17.13 6.45
C VAL A 39 18.21 -16.84 5.07
N HIS A 40 18.09 -17.76 4.12
CA HIS A 40 18.59 -17.56 2.76
C HIS A 40 17.94 -16.35 2.07
N ARG A 41 16.61 -16.20 2.17
CA ARG A 41 15.88 -15.06 1.60
C ARG A 41 16.25 -13.75 2.27
N LEU A 42 16.40 -13.75 3.60
CA LEU A 42 16.81 -12.57 4.37
C LEU A 42 18.21 -12.13 3.96
N TRP A 43 19.16 -13.06 3.90
CA TRP A 43 20.55 -12.77 3.51
C TRP A 43 20.63 -12.24 2.08
N LYS A 44 19.94 -12.88 1.14
CA LYS A 44 19.86 -12.42 -0.25
C LYS A 44 19.25 -11.02 -0.36
N GLN A 45 18.19 -10.74 0.42
CA GLN A 45 17.56 -9.43 0.45
C GLN A 45 18.55 -8.37 0.98
N PHE A 46 19.24 -8.66 2.07
CA PHE A 46 20.23 -7.77 2.67
C PHE A 46 21.35 -7.44 1.68
N GLN A 47 21.93 -8.45 1.02
CA GLN A 47 22.94 -8.23 -0.02
C GLN A 47 22.46 -7.36 -1.20
N THR A 48 21.15 -7.37 -1.49
CA THR A 48 20.61 -6.63 -2.64
C THR A 48 20.20 -5.19 -2.29
N THR A 49 19.72 -4.96 -1.06
CA THR A 49 19.01 -3.72 -0.71
C THR A 49 19.56 -3.07 0.57
N ASP A 50 20.53 -3.69 1.23
CA ASP A 50 21.08 -3.27 2.54
C ASP A 50 19.99 -3.05 3.60
N SER A 51 18.86 -3.74 3.43
CA SER A 51 17.65 -3.49 4.21
C SER A 51 16.94 -4.77 4.57
N THR A 52 16.57 -4.86 5.85
CA THR A 52 15.79 -5.94 6.45
C THR A 52 14.29 -5.67 6.45
N SER A 53 13.91 -4.45 6.06
CA SER A 53 12.51 -4.06 5.99
C SER A 53 11.79 -4.84 4.90
N GLY A 54 10.55 -5.24 5.15
CA GLY A 54 9.73 -5.84 4.11
C GLY A 54 9.62 -4.88 2.92
N ARG A 55 9.66 -5.40 1.69
CA ARG A 55 9.40 -4.58 0.51
C ARG A 55 8.00 -3.98 0.64
N PHE A 56 7.90 -2.65 0.63
CA PHE A 56 6.62 -1.97 0.49
C PHE A 56 6.05 -2.31 -0.88
N SER A 57 5.02 -3.14 -0.91
CA SER A 57 4.27 -3.35 -2.14
C SER A 57 3.42 -2.10 -2.37
N GLN A 58 3.56 -1.48 -3.54
CA GLN A 58 2.73 -0.32 -3.94
C GLN A 58 1.25 -0.70 -4.22
N GLY A 59 0.81 -1.87 -3.75
CA GLY A 59 -0.50 -2.43 -4.02
C GLY A 59 -0.74 -2.71 -5.50
N ARG A 60 -2.01 -2.94 -5.83
CA ARG A 60 -2.47 -3.08 -7.22
C ARG A 60 -2.52 -1.69 -7.87
N PRO A 61 -2.09 -1.53 -9.14
CA PRO A 61 -2.25 -0.28 -9.87
C PRO A 61 -3.69 0.23 -9.79
N THR A 62 -3.86 1.50 -9.42
CA THR A 62 -5.20 2.05 -9.19
C THR A 62 -5.83 2.49 -10.51
N ALA A 63 -7.15 2.36 -10.61
CA ALA A 63 -7.90 2.80 -11.78
C ALA A 63 -7.84 4.33 -12.01
N THR A 64 -7.45 5.12 -11.02
CA THR A 64 -7.26 6.56 -11.17
C THR A 64 -5.82 6.96 -10.88
N THR A 65 -5.36 7.99 -11.60
CA THR A 65 -4.07 8.67 -11.35
C THR A 65 -4.31 9.87 -10.45
N SER A 66 -3.27 10.40 -9.81
CA SER A 66 -3.33 11.63 -9.01
C SER A 66 -3.94 12.82 -9.76
N ALA A 67 -3.69 12.94 -11.06
CA ALA A 67 -4.30 13.97 -11.92
C ALA A 67 -5.83 13.81 -12.03
N ASN A 68 -6.33 12.57 -12.15
CA ASN A 68 -7.76 12.28 -12.21
C ASN A 68 -8.43 12.60 -10.88
N ASP A 69 -7.78 12.23 -9.77
CA ASP A 69 -8.28 12.49 -8.43
C ASP A 69 -8.37 14.02 -8.17
N ARG A 70 -7.34 14.77 -8.58
CA ARG A 70 -7.35 16.24 -8.53
C ARG A 70 -8.45 16.85 -9.40
N TYR A 71 -8.67 16.32 -10.61
CA TYR A 71 -9.74 16.78 -11.49
C TYR A 71 -11.12 16.55 -10.85
N LEU A 72 -11.36 15.37 -10.28
CA LEU A 72 -12.59 15.05 -9.56
C LEU A 72 -12.85 16.01 -8.40
N MET A 73 -11.82 16.30 -7.60
CA MET A 73 -11.89 17.29 -6.52
C MET A 73 -12.28 18.66 -7.05
N LEU A 74 -11.56 19.19 -8.04
CA LEU A 74 -11.84 20.51 -8.60
C LEU A 74 -13.23 20.61 -9.20
N CYS A 75 -13.70 19.59 -9.92
CA CYS A 75 -15.04 19.55 -10.48
C CYS A 75 -16.12 19.54 -9.41
N ALA A 76 -15.93 18.79 -8.33
CA ALA A 76 -16.86 18.73 -7.21
C ALA A 76 -16.89 20.04 -6.41
N TYR A 77 -15.73 20.68 -6.18
CA TYR A 77 -15.66 21.99 -5.52
C TYR A 77 -16.31 23.11 -6.35
N ARG A 78 -16.05 23.14 -7.67
CA ARG A 78 -16.62 24.17 -8.57
C ARG A 78 -18.10 23.99 -8.81
N ASN A 79 -18.58 22.75 -8.84
CA ASN A 79 -19.96 22.42 -9.18
C ASN A 79 -20.58 21.60 -8.05
N SER A 80 -20.98 22.27 -6.96
CA SER A 80 -21.59 21.63 -5.79
C SER A 80 -22.88 20.84 -6.08
N ILE A 81 -23.48 21.01 -7.27
CA ILE A 81 -24.73 20.36 -7.69
C ILE A 81 -24.45 19.09 -8.51
N PHE A 82 -23.21 18.86 -8.96
CA PHE A 82 -22.91 17.73 -9.82
C PHE A 82 -23.03 16.38 -9.08
N THR A 83 -23.94 15.54 -9.56
CA THR A 83 -24.06 14.15 -9.14
C THR A 83 -22.83 13.33 -9.56
N LEU A 84 -22.54 12.24 -8.84
CA LEU A 84 -21.43 11.33 -9.16
C LEU A 84 -21.42 10.85 -10.61
N THR A 85 -22.59 10.64 -11.21
CA THR A 85 -22.70 10.24 -12.63
C THR A 85 -22.16 11.31 -13.56
N LEU A 86 -22.45 12.60 -13.29
CA LEU A 86 -21.96 13.72 -14.08
C LEU A 86 -20.45 13.89 -13.92
N LEU A 87 -19.93 13.78 -12.68
CA LEU A 87 -18.48 13.82 -12.42
C LEU A 87 -17.74 12.70 -13.13
N ARG A 88 -18.30 11.49 -13.12
CA ARG A 88 -17.75 10.32 -13.83
C ARG A 88 -17.71 10.52 -15.34
N SER A 89 -18.81 11.01 -15.91
CA SER A 89 -18.89 11.32 -17.35
C SER A 89 -17.95 12.46 -17.75
N SER A 90 -17.85 13.50 -16.93
CA SER A 90 -16.91 14.62 -17.14
C SER A 90 -15.45 14.15 -17.12
N LEU A 91 -15.10 13.29 -16.16
CA LEU A 91 -13.76 12.68 -16.11
C LEU A 91 -13.49 11.80 -17.32
N ALA A 92 -14.46 10.99 -17.74
CA ALA A 92 -14.34 10.14 -18.92
C ALA A 92 -14.13 10.98 -20.20
N ALA A 93 -14.85 12.12 -20.33
CA ALA A 93 -14.66 13.04 -21.45
C ALA A 93 -13.29 13.73 -21.44
N ALA A 94 -12.78 14.10 -20.26
CA ALA A 94 -11.49 14.80 -20.13
C ALA A 94 -10.28 13.87 -20.27
N THR A 95 -10.35 12.64 -19.74
CA THR A 95 -9.20 11.72 -19.66
C THR A 95 -9.31 10.52 -20.62
N GLY A 96 -10.48 10.30 -21.22
CA GLY A 96 -10.75 9.10 -22.03
C GLY A 96 -10.85 7.80 -21.20
N LYS A 97 -10.85 7.91 -19.86
CA LYS A 97 -10.82 6.75 -18.96
C LYS A 97 -12.16 6.56 -18.26
N LEU A 98 -12.77 5.40 -18.47
CA LEU A 98 -13.98 5.01 -17.76
C LEU A 98 -13.63 4.45 -16.37
N VAL A 99 -14.16 5.07 -15.33
CA VAL A 99 -14.03 4.61 -13.95
C VAL A 99 -15.40 4.24 -13.38
N SER A 100 -15.44 3.34 -12.39
CA SER A 100 -16.69 2.97 -11.72
C SER A 100 -17.20 4.11 -10.82
N MET A 101 -18.51 4.16 -10.58
CA MET A 101 -19.09 5.09 -9.62
C MET A 101 -18.52 4.90 -8.21
N SER A 102 -18.31 3.66 -7.78
CA SER A 102 -17.69 3.33 -6.49
C SER A 102 -16.28 3.90 -6.36
N THR A 103 -15.51 3.94 -7.46
CA THR A 103 -14.19 4.57 -7.48
C THR A 103 -14.30 6.08 -7.31
N VAL A 104 -15.20 6.74 -8.05
CA VAL A 104 -15.43 8.19 -7.90
C VAL A 104 -15.86 8.52 -6.47
N HIS A 105 -16.84 7.81 -5.92
CA HIS A 105 -17.29 8.00 -4.54
C HIS A 105 -16.14 7.85 -3.53
N ARG A 106 -15.35 6.78 -3.65
CA ARG A 106 -14.20 6.54 -2.78
C ARG A 106 -13.18 7.67 -2.86
N ARG A 107 -12.87 8.17 -4.07
CA ARG A 107 -11.93 9.29 -4.24
C ARG A 107 -12.47 10.59 -3.66
N LEU A 108 -13.78 10.85 -3.81
CA LEU A 108 -14.40 12.01 -3.19
C LEU A 108 -14.30 11.93 -1.66
N HIS A 109 -14.57 10.75 -1.10
CA HIS A 109 -14.47 10.51 0.34
C HIS A 109 -13.04 10.62 0.86
N GLU A 110 -12.05 10.05 0.16
CA GLU A 110 -10.61 10.21 0.48
C GLU A 110 -10.18 11.68 0.46
N GLY A 111 -10.76 12.49 -0.43
CA GLY A 111 -10.57 13.94 -0.49
C GLY A 111 -11.43 14.75 0.49
N GLY A 112 -12.19 14.10 1.37
CA GLY A 112 -13.03 14.76 2.37
C GLY A 112 -14.36 15.32 1.86
N LEU A 113 -14.71 15.06 0.60
CA LEU A 113 -15.97 15.49 -0.02
C LEU A 113 -17.05 14.42 0.17
N TYR A 114 -17.73 14.45 1.31
CA TYR A 114 -18.88 13.61 1.62
C TYR A 114 -19.85 14.32 2.56
N ALA A 115 -21.13 13.94 2.51
CA ALA A 115 -22.13 14.48 3.41
C ALA A 115 -21.84 14.04 4.84
N ARG A 116 -21.69 15.00 5.77
CA ARG A 116 -21.56 14.72 7.21
C ARG A 116 -22.94 14.72 7.86
N ARG A 117 -23.16 13.82 8.82
CA ARG A 117 -24.34 13.90 9.70
C ARG A 117 -24.15 15.07 10.67
N PRO A 118 -25.17 15.91 10.91
CA PRO A 118 -25.09 16.95 11.93
C PRO A 118 -24.85 16.30 13.29
N ALA A 119 -23.98 16.90 14.10
CA ALA A 119 -23.78 16.48 15.48
C ALA A 119 -25.06 16.74 16.25
N ILE A 120 -25.63 15.69 16.86
CA ILE A 120 -26.77 15.83 17.77
C ILE A 120 -26.18 16.20 19.12
N CYS A 121 -26.35 17.45 19.55
CA CYS A 121 -26.06 17.83 20.93
C CYS A 121 -27.22 17.31 21.79
N THR A 122 -26.97 16.27 22.58
CA THR A 122 -27.86 15.81 23.66
C THR A 122 -27.52 16.53 24.96
#